data_AF-A0A1V0RSR1-F1
#
_entry.id   AF-A0A1V0RSR1-F1
#
_cell.length_a   1.000
_cell.length_b   1.000
_cell.length_c   1.000
_cell.angle_alpha   90.00
_cell.angle_beta   90.00
_cell.angle_gamma   90.00
#
_symmetry.space_group_name_H-M   'P 1'
#
loop_
_entity.id
_entity.type
_entity.pdbx_description
1 polymer ?
#
loop_
_entity_poly.entity_id
_entity_poly.type
_entity_poly.pdbx_seq_one_letter_code
_entity_poly.pdbx_strand_id
1 'polypeptide(L)'
;MYAQDSFFDLSTGGQIGLVGLSGFLFILFILAARVLLRHRGIWSRLLGALVLFWLFIWLSPQLYYEYYRLLIPSLPAQWVIWPPRNPTEGIVLLVLQGPQSLAAHGQAVLGWCLLAAPFIRGSAKRRR
;
A
#
# COMPACT_ATOMS: atom_id res chain seq x y z
N MET A 1 7.01 -20.32 -0.87
CA MET A 1 7.55 -19.02 -1.36
C MET A 1 7.68 -18.01 -0.22
N TYR A 2 6.65 -17.85 0.62
CA TYR A 2 6.63 -16.86 1.71
C TYR A 2 7.02 -17.38 3.10
N ALA A 3 7.75 -18.49 3.18
CA ALA A 3 8.01 -19.17 4.46
C ALA A 3 8.84 -18.34 5.46
N GLN A 4 9.53 -17.29 4.99
CA GLN A 4 10.32 -16.36 5.79
C GLN A 4 9.56 -15.06 6.13
N ASP A 5 8.26 -14.99 5.78
CA ASP A 5 7.45 -13.80 6.02
C ASP A 5 6.96 -13.80 7.47
N SER A 6 7.23 -12.71 8.19
CA SER A 6 6.82 -12.51 9.59
C SER A 6 5.32 -12.70 9.82
N PHE A 7 4.51 -12.63 8.76
CA PHE A 7 3.10 -12.98 8.77
C PHE A 7 2.84 -14.38 9.35
N PHE A 8 3.68 -15.37 9.02
CA PHE A 8 3.49 -16.75 9.46
C PHE A 8 3.95 -17.02 10.88
N ASP A 9 4.72 -16.09 11.48
CA ASP A 9 5.14 -16.16 12.88
C ASP A 9 4.07 -15.62 13.85
N LEU A 10 3.05 -14.93 13.32
CA LEU A 10 1.96 -14.39 14.11
C LEU A 10 0.94 -15.47 14.51
N SER A 11 0.29 -15.27 15.65
CA SER A 11 -0.93 -16.00 15.99
C SER A 11 -2.02 -15.75 14.94
N THR A 12 -3.02 -16.64 14.85
CA THR A 12 -4.15 -16.47 13.92
C THR A 12 -4.86 -15.13 14.11
N GLY A 13 -5.01 -14.66 15.35
CA GLY A 13 -5.56 -13.34 15.64
C GLY A 13 -4.68 -12.21 15.09
N GLY A 14 -3.34 -12.34 15.26
CA GLY A 14 -2.37 -11.41 14.70
C GLY A 14 -2.41 -11.37 13.17
N GLN A 15 -2.57 -12.51 12.51
CA GLN A 15 -2.71 -12.60 11.05
C GLN A 15 -4.00 -11.92 10.56
N ILE A 16 -5.14 -12.20 11.19
CA ILE A 16 -6.44 -11.59 10.83
C ILE A 16 -6.37 -10.07 10.97
N GLY A 17 -5.83 -9.57 12.08
CA GLY A 17 -5.71 -8.12 12.28
C GLY A 17 -4.76 -7.48 11.27
N LEU A 18 -3.67 -8.15 10.87
CA LEU A 18 -2.75 -7.65 9.86
C LEU A 18 -3.37 -7.61 8.46
N VAL A 19 -4.15 -8.63 8.09
CA VAL A 19 -4.96 -8.62 6.85
C VAL A 19 -5.98 -7.49 6.91
N GLY A 20 -6.66 -7.31 8.04
CA GLY A 20 -7.63 -6.23 8.24
C GLY A 20 -7.00 -4.85 8.09
N LEU A 21 -5.86 -4.61 8.72
CA LEU A 21 -5.09 -3.37 8.59
C LEU A 21 -4.64 -3.14 7.15
N SER A 22 -4.09 -4.16 6.49
CA SER A 22 -3.66 -4.07 5.10
C SER A 22 -4.82 -3.73 4.17
N GLY A 23 -5.96 -4.39 4.34
CA GLY A 23 -7.18 -4.12 3.57
C GLY A 23 -7.75 -2.72 3.84
N PHE A 24 -7.73 -2.26 5.09
CA PHE A 24 -8.14 -0.91 5.47
C PHE A 24 -7.27 0.14 4.78
N LEU A 25 -5.94 0.01 4.85
CA LEU A 25 -5.01 0.94 4.21
C LEU A 25 -5.15 0.90 2.67
N PHE A 26 -5.34 -0.29 2.10
CA PHE A 26 -5.60 -0.46 0.67
C PHE A 26 -6.83 0.36 0.24
N ILE A 27 -7.96 0.16 0.91
CA ILE A 27 -9.21 0.87 0.59
C ILE A 27 -9.02 2.38 0.79
N LEU A 28 -8.39 2.79 1.88
CA LEU A 28 -8.13 4.20 2.19
C LEU A 28 -7.36 4.89 1.05
N PHE A 29 -6.29 4.28 0.53
CA PHE A 29 -5.50 4.87 -0.55
C PHE A 29 -6.25 4.90 -1.88
N ILE A 30 -7.06 3.87 -2.19
CA ILE A 30 -7.93 3.88 -3.36
C ILE A 30 -8.97 5.00 -3.27
N LEU A 31 -9.59 5.20 -2.10
CA LEU A 31 -10.54 6.29 -1.88
C LEU A 31 -9.85 7.66 -1.96
N ALA A 32 -8.66 7.81 -1.38
CA ALA A 32 -7.86 9.02 -1.49
C ALA A 32 -7.55 9.37 -2.95
N ALA A 33 -7.13 8.39 -3.75
CA ALA A 33 -6.91 8.58 -5.19
C ALA A 33 -8.18 9.04 -5.91
N ARG A 34 -9.33 8.41 -5.62
CA ARG A 34 -10.63 8.81 -6.20
C ARG A 34 -11.00 10.24 -5.83
N VAL A 35 -10.84 10.64 -4.58
CA VAL A 35 -11.24 11.98 -4.10
C VAL A 35 -10.29 13.07 -4.61
N LEU A 36 -8.99 12.86 -4.49
CA LEU A 36 -7.96 13.87 -4.80
C LEU A 36 -7.76 14.07 -6.30
N LEU A 37 -7.96 13.02 -7.11
CA LEU A 37 -7.61 13.02 -8.54
C LEU A 37 -8.82 13.08 -9.47
N ARG A 38 -10.06 13.10 -8.97
CA ARG A 38 -11.30 13.05 -9.80
C ARG A 38 -11.40 14.13 -10.88
N HIS A 39 -10.97 15.35 -10.59
CA HIS A 39 -11.14 16.52 -11.46
C HIS A 39 -9.87 16.89 -12.22
N ARG A 40 -8.88 16.00 -12.22
CA ARG A 40 -7.56 16.26 -12.81
C ARG A 40 -7.45 15.63 -14.20
N GLY A 41 -6.60 16.19 -15.05
CA GLY A 41 -6.25 15.60 -16.34
C GLY A 41 -5.55 14.25 -16.18
N ILE A 42 -5.56 13.41 -17.23
CA ILE A 42 -5.04 12.03 -17.15
C ILE A 42 -3.59 11.97 -16.65
N TRP A 43 -2.71 12.84 -17.13
CA TRP A 43 -1.31 12.91 -16.69
C TRP A 43 -1.17 13.26 -15.20
N SER A 44 -1.95 14.22 -14.72
CA SER A 44 -1.99 14.55 -13.28
C SER A 44 -2.57 13.42 -12.43
N ARG A 45 -3.51 12.63 -12.98
CA ARG A 45 -4.05 11.44 -12.29
C ARG A 45 -2.99 10.34 -12.18
N LEU A 46 -2.22 10.10 -13.24
CA LEU A 46 -1.13 9.12 -13.23
C LEU A 46 0.00 9.54 -12.28
N LEU A 47 0.43 10.79 -12.36
CA LEU A 47 1.45 11.32 -11.44
C LEU A 47 0.95 11.27 -9.99
N GLY A 48 -0.30 11.67 -9.74
CA GLY A 48 -0.91 11.58 -8.42
C GLY A 48 -1.03 10.14 -7.90
N ALA A 49 -1.32 9.17 -8.77
CA ALA A 49 -1.35 7.76 -8.42
C ALA A 49 0.04 7.23 -8.03
N LEU A 50 1.10 7.63 -8.76
CA LEU A 50 2.48 7.31 -8.41
C LEU A 50 2.89 7.93 -7.07
N VAL A 51 2.52 9.20 -6.81
CA VAL A 51 2.79 9.86 -5.53
C VAL A 51 2.04 9.18 -4.37
N LEU A 52 0.78 8.78 -4.56
CA LEU A 52 0.03 8.04 -3.54
C LEU A 52 0.62 6.65 -3.29
N PHE A 53 1.04 5.96 -4.34
CA PHE A 53 1.72 4.67 -4.22
C PHE A 53 3.04 4.81 -3.46
N TRP A 54 3.83 5.83 -3.80
CA TRP A 54 5.06 6.16 -3.09
C TRP A 54 4.82 6.46 -1.62
N LEU A 55 3.80 7.27 -1.32
CA LEU A 55 3.40 7.58 0.05
C LEU A 55 2.98 6.30 0.82
N PHE A 56 2.31 5.36 0.16
CA PHE A 56 1.95 4.09 0.77
C PHE A 56 3.18 3.25 1.12
N ILE A 57 4.12 3.08 0.18
CA ILE A 57 5.37 2.33 0.41
C ILE A 57 6.15 2.96 1.56
N TRP A 58 6.18 4.29 1.64
CA TRP A 58 6.89 5.02 2.68
C TRP A 58 6.22 4.92 4.05
N LEU A 59 4.88 5.01 4.11
CA LEU A 59 4.13 5.07 5.36
C LEU A 59 3.81 3.67 5.94
N SER A 60 3.55 2.69 5.08
CA SER A 60 3.11 1.35 5.51
C SER A 60 4.05 0.62 6.48
N PRO A 61 5.40 0.71 6.37
CA PRO A 61 6.31 0.07 7.31
C PRO A 61 6.08 0.50 8.76
N GLN A 62 5.78 1.79 9.00
CA GLN A 62 5.48 2.27 10.35
C GLN A 62 4.15 1.77 10.86
N LEU A 63 3.11 1.80 10.02
CA LEU A 63 1.79 1.34 10.43
C LEU A 63 1.82 -0.15 10.78
N TYR A 64 2.55 -0.95 10.01
CA TYR A 64 2.77 -2.36 10.33
C TYR A 64 3.63 -2.51 11.58
N TYR A 65 4.68 -1.71 11.75
CA TYR A 65 5.51 -1.76 12.96
C TYR A 65 4.73 -1.44 14.24
N GLU A 66 3.90 -0.41 14.22
CA GLU A 66 3.03 -0.09 15.37
C GLU A 66 2.04 -1.23 15.63
N TYR A 67 1.50 -1.86 14.59
CA TYR A 67 0.67 -3.05 14.76
C TYR A 67 1.44 -4.20 15.41
N TYR A 68 2.68 -4.47 14.97
CA TYR A 68 3.52 -5.49 15.60
C TYR A 68 3.87 -5.15 17.05
N ARG A 69 4.08 -3.88 17.41
CA ARG A 69 4.31 -3.45 18.80
C ARG A 69 3.13 -3.74 19.72
N LEU A 70 1.90 -3.70 19.20
CA LEU A 70 0.71 -4.09 19.98
C LEU A 70 0.69 -5.61 20.26
N LEU A 71 1.26 -6.41 19.36
CA LEU A 71 1.30 -7.87 19.48
C LEU A 71 2.54 -8.38 20.25
N ILE A 72 3.65 -7.66 20.17
CA ILE A 72 4.95 -8.06 20.69
C ILE A 72 5.44 -6.95 21.65
N PRO A 73 5.13 -7.06 22.97
CA PRO A 73 5.40 -6.01 23.95
C PRO A 73 6.88 -5.65 24.10
N SER A 74 7.78 -6.54 23.70
CA SER A 74 9.23 -6.33 23.76
C SER A 74 9.79 -5.48 22.61
N LEU A 75 8.98 -5.12 21.60
CA LEU A 75 9.43 -4.27 20.50
C LEU A 75 9.63 -2.82 20.95
N PRO A 76 10.79 -2.20 20.68
CA PRO A 76 11.08 -0.84 21.10
C PRO A 76 10.15 0.19 20.43
N ALA A 77 9.91 1.30 21.11
CA ALA A 77 9.29 2.46 20.48
C ALA A 77 10.30 3.15 19.56
N GLN A 78 10.16 2.99 18.24
CA GLN A 78 11.06 3.61 17.27
C GLN A 78 10.34 3.95 15.95
N TRP A 79 10.90 4.92 15.26
CA TRP A 79 10.51 5.24 13.89
C TRP A 79 11.25 4.31 12.93
N VAL A 80 10.48 3.53 12.17
CA VAL A 80 10.99 2.68 11.09
C VAL A 80 10.77 3.28 9.71
N ILE A 81 10.07 4.42 9.64
CA ILE A 81 10.02 5.24 8.41
C ILE A 81 11.39 5.84 8.16
N TRP A 82 11.95 5.52 7.01
CA TRP A 82 13.09 6.24 6.45
C TRP A 82 12.68 6.77 5.08
N PRO A 83 13.18 7.94 4.65
CA PRO A 83 12.98 8.38 3.27
C PRO A 83 13.43 7.24 2.35
N PRO A 84 12.60 6.82 1.38
CA PRO A 84 12.98 5.69 0.54
C PRO A 84 14.22 6.13 -0.23
N ARG A 85 15.26 5.30 -0.21
CA ARG A 85 16.58 5.73 -0.68
C ARG A 85 16.58 6.04 -2.17
N ASN A 86 15.67 5.41 -2.94
CA ASN A 86 15.59 5.59 -4.38
C ASN A 86 14.16 5.36 -4.93
N PRO A 87 13.61 6.27 -5.77
CA PRO A 87 12.40 6.06 -6.57
C PRO A 87 12.29 4.70 -7.27
N THR A 88 13.42 4.08 -7.63
CA THR A 88 13.46 2.77 -8.28
C THR A 88 12.92 1.64 -7.41
N GLU A 89 12.93 1.76 -6.08
CA GLU A 89 12.40 0.74 -5.17
C GLU A 89 10.90 0.49 -5.44
N GLY A 90 10.13 1.55 -5.73
CA GLY A 90 8.73 1.43 -6.12
C GLY A 90 8.54 0.73 -7.47
N ILE A 91 9.46 0.94 -8.43
CA ILE A 91 9.42 0.28 -9.74
C ILE A 91 9.68 -1.23 -9.58
N VAL A 92 10.68 -1.59 -8.77
CA VAL A 92 11.00 -3.00 -8.47
C VAL A 92 9.78 -3.74 -7.91
N LEU A 93 9.01 -3.08 -7.03
CA LEU A 93 7.76 -3.63 -6.51
C LEU A 93 6.70 -3.78 -7.61
N LEU A 94 6.49 -2.76 -8.45
CA LEU A 94 5.50 -2.79 -9.53
C LEU A 94 5.76 -3.89 -10.57
N VAL A 95 7.04 -4.19 -10.84
CA VAL A 95 7.48 -5.23 -11.79
C VAL A 95 7.60 -6.61 -11.10
N LEU A 96 7.17 -6.73 -9.83
CA LEU A 96 7.20 -7.98 -9.05
C LEU A 96 8.61 -8.57 -8.89
N GLN A 97 9.63 -7.71 -8.91
CA GLN A 97 11.03 -8.08 -8.69
C GLN A 97 11.49 -7.81 -7.24
N GLY A 98 10.55 -7.43 -6.36
CA GLY A 98 10.83 -7.17 -4.96
C GLY A 98 11.04 -8.43 -4.11
N PRO A 99 11.19 -8.28 -2.78
CA PRO A 99 11.28 -9.39 -1.85
C PRO A 99 10.10 -10.35 -1.99
N GLN A 100 10.37 -11.64 -1.86
CA GLN A 100 9.35 -12.69 -1.93
C GLN A 100 8.50 -12.74 -0.65
N SER A 101 7.64 -11.73 -0.48
CA SER A 101 6.76 -11.53 0.69
C SER A 101 5.33 -11.17 0.26
N LEU A 102 4.35 -11.46 1.10
CA LEU A 102 2.95 -11.08 0.90
C LEU A 102 2.81 -9.55 0.85
N ALA A 103 3.55 -8.84 1.69
CA ALA A 103 3.54 -7.38 1.72
C ALA A 103 4.00 -6.77 0.39
N ALA A 104 5.09 -7.27 -0.20
CA ALA A 104 5.60 -6.79 -1.48
C ALA A 104 4.60 -7.00 -2.63
N HIS A 105 3.98 -8.19 -2.69
CA HIS A 105 2.93 -8.47 -3.69
C HIS A 105 1.68 -7.61 -3.45
N GLY A 106 1.27 -7.41 -2.20
CA GLY A 106 0.17 -6.53 -1.84
C GLY A 106 0.41 -5.07 -2.24
N GLN A 107 1.64 -4.58 -2.03
CA GLN A 107 2.07 -3.26 -2.50
C GLN A 107 1.99 -3.17 -4.04
N ALA A 108 2.49 -4.18 -4.76
CA ALA A 108 2.41 -4.20 -6.21
C ALA A 108 0.96 -4.16 -6.71
N VAL A 109 0.07 -4.96 -6.12
CA VAL A 109 -1.37 -4.98 -6.44
C VAL A 109 -1.98 -3.61 -6.21
N LEU A 110 -1.72 -2.96 -5.07
CA LEU A 110 -2.21 -1.61 -4.80
C LEU A 110 -1.70 -0.60 -5.83
N GLY A 111 -0.40 -0.65 -6.16
CA GLY A 111 0.22 0.22 -7.16
C GLY A 111 -0.47 0.08 -8.53
N TRP A 112 -0.69 -1.14 -9.00
CA TRP A 112 -1.42 -1.39 -10.24
C TRP A 112 -2.87 -0.92 -10.16
N CYS A 113 -3.57 -1.12 -9.04
CA CYS A 113 -4.93 -0.61 -8.87
C CYS A 113 -4.99 0.93 -8.91
N LEU A 114 -4.02 1.61 -8.29
CA LEU A 114 -3.90 3.07 -8.34
C LEU A 114 -3.62 3.58 -9.76
N LEU A 115 -2.76 2.90 -10.51
CA LEU A 115 -2.44 3.24 -11.89
C LEU A 115 -3.56 2.91 -12.88
N ALA A 116 -4.37 1.88 -12.60
CA ALA A 116 -5.53 1.51 -13.41
C ALA A 116 -6.75 2.39 -13.13
N ALA A 117 -6.91 2.88 -11.90
CA ALA A 117 -8.06 3.68 -11.47
C ALA A 117 -8.39 4.89 -12.39
N PRO A 118 -7.40 5.61 -12.96
CA PRO A 118 -7.64 6.66 -13.94
C PRO A 118 -8.42 6.23 -15.20
N PHE A 119 -8.23 4.99 -15.65
CA PHE A 119 -8.78 4.46 -16.90
C PHE A 119 -10.16 3.82 -16.72
N ILE A 120 -10.50 3.42 -15.50
CA ILE A 120 -11.83 2.91 -15.16
C ILE A 120 -12.78 4.10 -15.21
N ARG A 121 -13.44 4.29 -16.36
CA ARG A 121 -14.54 5.26 -16.47
C ARG A 121 -15.60 4.84 -15.47
N GLY A 122 -15.78 5.64 -14.43
CA GLY A 122 -17.03 5.60 -13.68
C GLY A 122 -18.13 5.80 -14.70
N SER A 123 -19.03 4.83 -14.83
CA SER A 123 -20.32 4.96 -15.48
C SER A 123 -21.16 5.96 -14.68
N ALA A 124 -20.67 7.19 -14.56
CA ALA A 124 -21.40 8.32 -14.04
C ALA A 124 -22.46 8.62 -15.09
N LYS A 125 -23.64 8.04 -14.85
CA LYS A 125 -24.90 8.37 -15.48
C LYS A 125 -24.93 9.89 -15.63
N ARG A 126 -24.78 10.36 -16.86
CA ARG A 126 -24.94 11.76 -17.25
C ARG A 126 -26.40 12.10 -16.96
N ARG A 127 -26.71 12.49 -15.72
CA ARG A 127 -28.01 13.07 -15.40
C ARG A 127 -28.05 14.41 -16.13
N ARG A 128 -28.80 14.39 -17.23
CA ARG A 128 -29.21 15.58 -17.98
C ARG A 128 -30.04 16.48 -17.08
#